data_AF-A0A0S4SVS2-F1
#
_entry.id   AF-A0A0S4SVS2-F1
#
_cell.length_a   1.000
_cell.length_b   1.000
_cell.length_c   1.000
_cell.angle_alpha   90.00
_cell.angle_beta   90.00
_cell.angle_gamma   90.00
#
_symmetry.space_group_name_H-M   'P 1'
#
loop_
_entity.id
_entity.type
_entity.pdbx_description
1 polymer ?
#
loop_
_entity_poly.entity_id
_entity_poly.type
_entity_poly.pdbx_seq_one_letter_code
_entity_poly.pdbx_strand_id
1 'polypeptide(L)' 'MTNVGFENKLNELNLSKKEFVELVGMPYQTLMNWKQKDETPYWVEPFLCYYEKGKTLDELLALIDKFKK' A
#
# COMPACT_ATOMS: atom_id res chain seq x y z
N MET A 1 3.62 11.85 2.32
CA MET A 1 4.49 11.25 3.36
C MET A 1 5.95 11.26 2.93
N THR A 2 6.89 11.14 3.89
CA THR A 2 8.32 10.95 3.60
C THR A 2 8.56 9.58 2.98
N ASN A 3 9.72 9.35 2.35
CA ASN A 3 10.02 8.06 1.75
C ASN A 3 10.14 6.96 2.82
N VAL A 4 10.71 7.29 3.99
CA VAL A 4 10.76 6.38 5.14
C VAL A 4 9.35 6.01 5.62
N GLY A 5 8.44 7.00 5.72
CA GLY A 5 7.05 6.75 6.09
C GLY A 5 6.32 5.83 5.10
N PHE A 6 6.59 6.01 3.81
CA PHE A 6 6.09 5.15 2.75
C PHE A 6 6.61 3.71 2.86
N GLU A 7 7.92 3.52 3.03
CA GLU A 7 8.50 2.18 3.17
C GLU A 7 7.99 1.45 4.41
N ASN A 8 7.83 2.16 5.54
CA ASN A 8 7.24 1.58 6.74
C ASN A 8 5.78 1.16 6.51
N LYS A 9 4.98 2.00 5.85
CA LYS A 9 3.57 1.66 5.58
C LYS A 9 3.43 0.47 4.63
N LEU A 10 4.31 0.35 3.63
CA LEU A 10 4.38 -0.83 2.77
C LEU A 10 4.68 -2.10 3.57
N ASN A 11 5.63 -2.05 4.50
CA ASN A 11 5.97 -3.18 5.36
C ASN A 11 4.81 -3.58 6.28
N GLU A 12 4.11 -2.63 6.90
CA GLU A 12 2.90 -2.89 7.71
C GLU A 12 1.82 -3.62 6.90
N LEU A 13 1.70 -3.28 5.62
CA LEU A 13 0.70 -3.87 4.72
C LEU A 13 1.15 -5.21 4.11
N ASN A 14 2.37 -5.67 4.41
CA ASN A 14 3.05 -6.78 3.74
C ASN A 14 3.05 -6.62 2.21
N LEU A 15 3.32 -5.40 1.73
CA LEU A 15 3.36 -5.06 0.31
C LEU A 15 4.78 -4.67 -0.08
N SER A 16 5.36 -5.34 -1.06
CA SER A 16 6.67 -4.95 -1.61
C SER A 16 6.54 -3.71 -2.49
N LYS A 17 7.65 -2.98 -2.68
CA LYS A 17 7.71 -1.86 -3.64
C LYS A 17 7.36 -2.29 -5.07
N LYS A 18 7.70 -3.53 -5.44
CA LYS A 18 7.39 -4.09 -6.76
C LYS A 18 5.88 -4.28 -6.93
N GLU A 19 5.24 -4.94 -5.96
CA GLU A 19 3.79 -5.13 -5.97
C GLU A 19 3.06 -3.80 -5.92
N PHE A 20 3.54 -2.83 -5.14
CA PHE A 20 2.96 -1.49 -5.10
C PHE A 20 2.98 -0.82 -6.49
N VAL A 21 4.12 -0.84 -7.21
CA VAL A 21 4.18 -0.18 -8.52
C VAL A 21 3.34 -0.90 -9.59
N GLU A 22 3.21 -2.22 -9.49
CA GLU A 22 2.30 -3.01 -10.33
C GLU A 22 0.84 -2.66 -10.04
N LEU A 23 0.48 -2.56 -8.75
CA LEU A 23 -0.88 -2.24 -8.29
C LEU A 23 -1.36 -0.85 -8.77
N VAL A 24 -0.47 0.14 -8.74
CA VAL A 24 -0.80 1.53 -9.15
C VAL A 24 -0.47 1.81 -10.62
N GLY A 25 0.07 0.82 -11.35
CA GLY A 25 0.37 0.94 -12.77
C GLY A 25 1.46 1.95 -13.11
N MET A 26 2.53 2.02 -12.31
CA MET A 26 3.63 2.97 -12.51
C MET A 26 4.97 2.26 -12.78
N PRO A 27 5.92 2.88 -13.52
CA PRO A 27 7.26 2.33 -13.66
C PRO A 27 8.04 2.36 -12.34
N TYR A 28 8.80 1.30 -12.03
CA TYR A 28 9.62 1.22 -10.81
C TYR A 28 10.63 2.36 -10.68
N GLN A 29 11.18 2.84 -11.81
CA GLN A 29 12.09 3.99 -11.85
C GLN A 29 11.45 5.26 -11.26
N THR A 30 10.14 5.45 -11.44
CA THR A 30 9.42 6.60 -10.89
C THR A 30 9.39 6.56 -9.37
N LEU A 31 9.20 5.37 -8.77
CA LEU A 31 9.28 5.18 -7.32
C LEU A 31 10.68 5.48 -6.80
N MET A 32 11.73 5.13 -7.54
CA MET A 32 13.10 5.44 -7.14
C MET A 32 13.38 6.95 -7.04
N ASN A 33 12.73 7.77 -7.88
CA ASN A 33 12.85 9.22 -7.81
C ASN A 33 12.24 9.81 -6.53
N TRP A 34 11.25 9.14 -5.92
CA TRP A 34 10.64 9.58 -4.66
C TRP A 34 11.61 9.46 -3.50
N LYS A 35 12.48 8.45 -3.51
CA LYS A 35 13.53 8.26 -2.50
C LYS A 35 14.55 9.39 -2.54
N GLN A 36 14.93 9.85 -3.73
CA GLN A 36 15.87 10.96 -3.88
C GLN A 36 15.31 12.30 -3.38
N LYS A 37 13.99 12.49 -3.49
CA LYS A 37 13.27 13.68 -3.03
C LYS A 37 12.80 13.58 -1.57
N ASP A 38 12.97 12.42 -0.94
CA ASP A 38 12.38 12.04 0.35
C ASP A 38 10.88 12.37 0.48
N GLU A 39 10.14 12.26 -0.63
CA GLU A 39 8.74 12.67 -0.69
C GLU A 39 7.96 11.78 -1.66
N THR A 40 6.77 11.38 -1.26
CA THR A 40 5.78 10.71 -2.12
C THR A 40 4.79 11.72 -2.71
N PRO A 41 4.22 11.47 -3.90
CA PRO A 41 3.05 12.19 -4.36
C PRO A 41 1.90 12.17 -3.35
N TYR A 42 1.10 13.24 -3.32
CA TYR A 42 0.01 13.41 -2.34
C TYR A 42 -1.02 12.28 -2.36
N TRP A 43 -1.24 11.61 -3.49
CA TRP A 43 -2.22 10.54 -3.60
C TRP A 43 -1.78 9.23 -2.94
N VAL A 44 -0.48 9.04 -2.66
CA VAL A 44 0.05 7.77 -2.14
C VAL A 44 -0.50 7.48 -0.74
N GLU A 45 -0.57 8.50 0.11
CA GLU A 45 -1.08 8.38 1.47
C GLU A 45 -2.56 7.98 1.55
N PRO A 46 -3.51 8.69 0.89
CA PRO A 46 -4.89 8.25 0.87
C PRO A 46 -5.06 6.89 0.17
N PHE A 47 -4.27 6.59 -0.87
CA PHE A 47 -4.30 5.28 -1.52
C PHE A 47 -3.98 4.15 -0.52
N LEU A 48 -2.86 4.23 0.19
CA LEU A 48 -2.47 3.21 1.17
C LEU A 48 -3.47 3.11 2.32
N CYS A 49 -4.05 4.23 2.76
CA CYS A 49 -5.11 4.25 3.79
C CYS A 49 -6.36 3.48 3.35
N TYR A 50 -6.83 3.67 2.11
CA TYR A 50 -8.01 2.95 1.62
C TYR A 50 -7.70 1.51 1.24
N TYR A 51 -6.49 1.23 0.74
CA TYR A 51 -6.02 -0.13 0.48
C TYR A 51 -6.02 -0.97 1.77
N GLU A 52 -5.50 -0.42 2.87
CA GLU A 52 -5.54 -1.06 4.19
C GLU A 52 -6.96 -1.39 4.62
N LYS A 53 -7.88 -0.42 4.54
CA LYS A 53 -9.29 -0.61 4.88
C LYS A 53 -9.96 -1.69 4.03
N GLY A 54 -9.67 -1.73 2.73
CA GLY A 54 -10.17 -2.76 1.82
C GLY A 54 -9.68 -4.14 2.22
N LYS A 55 -8.36 -4.29 2.44
CA LYS A 55 -7.75 -5.55 2.88
C LYS A 55 -8.34 -6.04 4.21
N THR A 56 -8.49 -5.16 5.20
CA THR A 56 -9.11 -5.50 6.48
C THR A 56 -10.56 -5.96 6.30
N LEU A 57 -11.34 -5.33 5.41
CA LEU A 57 -12.71 -5.75 5.13
C LEU A 57 -12.74 -7.15 4.50
N ASP A 58 -11.87 -7.43 3.54
CA ASP A 58 -11.78 -8.74 2.89
C ASP A 58 -11.44 -9.84 3.91
N GLU A 59 -10.49 -9.58 4.81
CA GLU A 59 -10.13 -10.49 5.91
C GLU A 59 -11.31 -10.73 6.87
N LEU A 60 -12.05 -9.69 7.22
CA LEU A 60 -13.24 -9.80 8.07
C LEU A 60 -14.36 -10.61 7.40
N LEU A 61 -14.62 -10.37 6.11
CA LEU A 61 -15.62 -11.11 5.35
C LEU A 61 -15.26 -12.59 5.24
N ALA A 62 -13.99 -12.91 4.97
CA ALA A 62 -13.50 -14.29 4.95
C ALA A 62 -13.66 -14.98 6.31
N LEU A 63 -13.42 -14.26 7.41
CA LEU A 63 -13.63 -14.77 8.77
C LEU A 63 -15.12 -15.05 9.03
N ILE A 64 -16.00 -14.12 8.67
CA ILE A 64 -17.46 -14.29 8.83
C ILE A 64 -17.94 -15.51 8.03
N ASP A 65 -17.47 -15.66 6.79
CA ASP A 65 -17.85 -16.78 5.92
C ASP A 65 -17.46 -18.13 6.52
N LYS A 66 -16.27 -18.23 7.12
CA LYS A 66 -15.81 -19.43 7.84
C LYS A 66 -16.73 -19.83 9.00
N PHE A 67 -17.44 -18.88 9.61
CA PHE A 67 -18.37 -19.13 10.72
C PHE A 67 -19.84 -19.17 10.31
N LYS A 68 -20.17 -18.94 9.04
CA LYS A 68 -21.51 -19.20 8.51
C LYS A 68 -21.72 -20.71 8.45
N LYS A 69 -22.64 -21.20 9.28
CA LYS A 69 -23.13 -22.58 9.29
C LYS A 69 -24.06 -22.85 8.14
#